data_AF-A0A6I7WE13-F1
#
_entry.id   AF-A0A6I7WE13-F1
#
_cell.length_a   1.000
_cell.length_b   1.000
_cell.length_c   1.000
_cell.angle_alpha   90.00
_cell.angle_beta   90.00
_cell.angle_gamma   90.00
#
_symmetry.space_group_name_H-M   'P 1'
#
loop_
_entity.id
_entity.type
_entity.pdbx_description
1 polymer ?
#
loop_
_entity_poly.entity_id
_entity_poly.type
_entity_poly.pdbx_seq_one_letter_code
_entity_poly.pdbx_strand_id
1 'polypeptide(L)'
;DAQEKSSQYRYNNASNLIYSENSQGQGTYAKYDKLNRLIALYSNAKLNTETDKVAVDSDFVTHYEYDAQGNVLKVQQGGVAGNQQTQTATYDSNGMPTSITSPTGITQSLEYDERSRLIRRYETTETIETTLVSYKYDKSDHVIKVTTPAGIINYEYDENGNLISQTDDRLHVTGYTYNADNLLQEVTDAEGGTTQYSYDIHGNITKITLPNGLIRNIGYDKLDRQTNELWVDTRVDSLFNAIEEKYPTYFPNRQESSINKNYYLRYYPETGNYMGTKDGRVYGYGNDFNGLHDAGTLEELYKEYEIPE
;
A
#
# COMPACT_ATOMS: atom_id res chain seq x y z
N ASP A 1 24.94 -24.60 -38.73
CA ASP A 1 25.84 -23.61 -38.13
C ASP A 1 25.08 -22.61 -37.29
N ALA A 2 24.79 -22.97 -36.03
CA ALA A 2 24.38 -21.97 -35.05
C ALA A 2 25.68 -21.35 -34.52
N GLN A 3 25.95 -20.07 -34.83
CA GLN A 3 27.03 -19.36 -34.15
C GLN A 3 26.71 -19.37 -32.66
N GLU A 4 27.54 -20.03 -31.86
CA GLU A 4 27.52 -19.91 -30.40
C GLU A 4 27.78 -18.45 -30.06
N LYS A 5 26.72 -17.70 -29.77
CA LYS A 5 26.83 -16.33 -29.33
C LYS A 5 27.19 -16.32 -27.84
N SER A 6 28.49 -16.26 -27.54
CA SER A 6 29.01 -16.12 -26.18
C SER A 6 29.07 -14.65 -25.77
N SER A 7 29.00 -14.39 -24.46
CA SER A 7 29.23 -13.05 -23.92
C SER A 7 30.71 -12.81 -23.68
N GLN A 8 31.18 -11.58 -23.87
CA GLN A 8 32.58 -11.20 -23.70
C GLN A 8 32.73 -10.13 -22.62
N TYR A 9 33.81 -10.21 -21.84
CA TYR A 9 34.11 -9.24 -20.78
C TYR A 9 35.60 -8.88 -20.80
N ARG A 10 35.94 -7.63 -20.47
CA ARG A 10 37.31 -7.18 -20.21
C ARG A 10 37.34 -6.34 -18.95
N TYR A 11 38.42 -6.47 -18.18
CA TYR A 11 38.63 -5.74 -16.93
C TYR A 11 39.94 -4.95 -17.01
N ASN A 12 40.00 -3.81 -16.33
CA ASN A 12 41.27 -3.10 -16.13
C ASN A 12 42.07 -3.72 -14.97
N ASN A 13 43.27 -3.19 -14.70
CA ASN A 13 44.13 -3.65 -13.61
C ASN A 13 43.57 -3.43 -12.20
N ALA A 14 42.57 -2.54 -12.05
CA ALA A 14 41.84 -2.34 -10.81
C ALA A 14 40.60 -3.27 -10.70
N SER A 15 40.48 -4.25 -11.60
CA SER A 15 39.35 -5.18 -11.70
C SER A 15 38.00 -4.53 -12.00
N ASN A 16 37.98 -3.29 -12.53
CA ASN A 16 36.76 -2.67 -13.04
C ASN A 16 36.44 -3.24 -14.42
N LEU A 17 35.15 -3.51 -14.69
CA LEU A 17 34.66 -3.95 -15.99
C LEU A 17 34.77 -2.81 -17.03
N ILE A 18 35.66 -2.93 -18.01
CA ILE A 18 35.87 -1.90 -19.04
C ILE A 18 35.17 -2.23 -20.36
N TYR A 19 34.85 -3.49 -20.63
CA TYR A 19 34.07 -3.88 -21.80
C TYR A 19 33.15 -5.04 -21.45
N SER A 20 31.91 -4.99 -21.93
CA SER A 20 31.02 -6.15 -21.96
C SER A 20 30.30 -6.23 -23.30
N GLU A 21 30.06 -7.43 -23.80
CA GLU A 21 29.21 -7.67 -24.95
C GLU A 21 28.32 -8.88 -24.66
N ASN A 22 27.01 -8.72 -24.83
CA ASN A 22 26.07 -9.81 -24.61
C ASN A 22 25.99 -10.75 -25.82
N SER A 23 25.27 -11.87 -25.67
CA SER A 23 25.02 -12.83 -26.75
C SER A 23 24.20 -12.26 -27.92
N GLN A 24 23.77 -11.00 -27.91
CA GLN A 24 23.16 -10.33 -29.06
C GLN A 24 24.13 -9.39 -29.78
N GLY A 25 25.39 -9.32 -29.34
CA GLY A 25 26.41 -8.42 -29.91
C GLY A 25 26.23 -6.96 -29.47
N GLN A 26 25.46 -6.70 -28.41
CA GLN A 26 25.32 -5.37 -27.82
C GLN A 26 26.48 -5.14 -26.85
N GLY A 27 27.44 -4.31 -27.27
CA GLY A 27 28.66 -4.00 -26.54
C GLY A 27 28.59 -2.68 -25.78
N THR A 28 29.23 -2.63 -24.61
CA THR A 28 29.44 -1.41 -23.83
C THR A 28 30.92 -1.25 -23.48
N TYR A 29 31.38 0.00 -23.37
CA TYR A 29 32.74 0.32 -22.95
C TYR A 29 32.73 1.38 -21.86
N ALA A 30 33.42 1.12 -20.76
CA ALA A 30 33.45 1.98 -19.59
C ALA A 30 34.84 2.61 -19.37
N LYS A 31 34.85 3.90 -19.05
CA LYS A 31 36.04 4.62 -18.59
C LYS A 31 35.86 5.02 -17.14
N TYR A 32 36.95 4.95 -16.38
CA TYR A 32 36.97 5.26 -14.96
C TYR A 32 37.98 6.36 -14.65
N ASP A 33 37.72 7.14 -13.60
CA ASP A 33 38.72 8.06 -13.05
C ASP A 33 39.76 7.33 -12.16
N LYS A 34 40.68 8.10 -11.58
CA LYS A 34 41.74 7.59 -10.70
C LYS A 34 41.23 6.99 -9.39
N LEU A 35 39.98 7.27 -9.01
CA LEU A 35 39.30 6.73 -7.83
C LEU A 35 38.40 5.53 -8.19
N ASN A 36 38.52 5.00 -9.42
CA ASN A 36 37.71 3.91 -9.95
C ASN A 36 36.21 4.23 -10.07
N ARG A 37 35.85 5.50 -10.24
CA ARG A 37 34.46 5.93 -10.51
C ARG A 37 34.21 6.03 -12.01
N LEU A 38 33.05 5.58 -12.48
CA LEU A 38 32.68 5.52 -13.90
C LEU A 38 32.49 6.95 -14.47
N ILE A 39 33.33 7.41 -15.38
CA ILE A 39 33.22 8.77 -15.95
C ILE A 39 32.64 8.81 -17.36
N ALA A 40 32.67 7.68 -18.08
CA ALA A 40 32.03 7.57 -19.38
C ALA A 40 31.59 6.14 -19.66
N LEU A 41 30.37 5.96 -20.16
CA LEU A 41 29.86 4.68 -20.65
C LEU A 41 29.41 4.84 -22.10
N TYR A 42 30.13 4.19 -23.01
CA TYR A 42 29.82 4.15 -24.43
C TYR A 42 28.96 2.92 -24.70
N SER A 43 27.81 3.14 -25.31
CA SER A 43 26.97 2.09 -25.87
C SER A 43 27.38 1.81 -27.32
N ASN A 44 26.99 0.64 -27.85
CA ASN A 44 27.37 0.17 -29.18
C ASN A 44 28.88 0.03 -29.39
N ALA A 45 29.64 -0.22 -28.32
CA ALA A 45 31.06 -0.46 -28.40
C ALA A 45 31.36 -1.79 -29.12
N LYS A 46 32.49 -1.85 -29.82
CA LYS A 46 32.93 -3.04 -30.56
C LYS A 46 34.38 -3.37 -30.24
N LEU A 47 34.61 -4.57 -29.72
CA LEU A 47 35.95 -5.09 -29.46
C LEU A 47 36.56 -5.68 -30.74
N ASN A 48 37.74 -5.20 -31.10
CA ASN A 48 38.61 -5.86 -32.06
C ASN A 48 39.48 -6.88 -31.29
N THR A 49 39.18 -8.18 -31.46
CA THR A 49 39.84 -9.26 -30.72
C THR A 49 41.30 -9.50 -31.12
N GLU A 50 41.73 -9.03 -32.29
CA GLU A 50 43.12 -9.16 -32.75
C GLU A 50 44.04 -8.13 -32.11
N THR A 51 43.52 -6.93 -31.83
CA THR A 51 44.28 -5.80 -31.28
C THR A 51 43.95 -5.50 -29.81
N ASP A 52 42.93 -6.16 -29.27
CA ASP A 52 42.29 -5.91 -27.96
C ASP A 52 41.88 -4.43 -27.76
N LYS A 53 41.62 -3.73 -28.87
CA LYS A 53 41.16 -2.34 -28.88
C LYS A 53 39.64 -2.30 -29.00
N VAL A 54 39.02 -1.38 -28.28
CA VAL A 54 37.57 -1.14 -28.34
C VAL A 54 37.29 0.11 -29.17
N ALA A 55 36.55 -0.06 -30.25
CA ALA A 55 35.95 1.05 -30.99
C ALA A 55 34.67 1.49 -30.28
N VAL A 56 34.49 2.80 -30.14
CA VAL A 56 33.33 3.40 -29.46
C VAL A 56 32.63 4.37 -30.39
N ASP A 57 31.31 4.46 -30.25
CA ASP A 57 30.51 5.49 -30.87
C ASP A 57 30.36 6.67 -29.89
N SER A 58 30.91 7.82 -30.26
CA SER A 58 30.86 9.02 -29.41
C SER A 58 29.48 9.64 -29.33
N ASP A 59 28.53 9.24 -30.16
CA ASP A 59 27.17 9.76 -30.15
C ASP A 59 26.27 9.03 -29.14
N PHE A 60 26.66 7.84 -28.69
CA PHE A 60 25.96 7.04 -27.68
C PHE A 60 26.77 6.90 -26.39
N VAL A 61 27.19 8.03 -25.84
CA VAL A 61 27.97 8.09 -24.60
C VAL A 61 27.15 8.71 -23.47
N THR A 62 27.33 8.18 -22.26
CA THR A 62 26.89 8.81 -21.02
C THR A 62 28.12 9.24 -20.22
N HIS A 63 28.27 10.53 -19.95
CA HIS A 63 29.33 11.07 -19.09
C HIS A 63 28.81 11.34 -17.69
N TYR A 64 29.69 11.14 -16.70
CA TYR A 64 29.41 11.39 -15.30
C TYR A 64 30.45 12.34 -14.73
N GLU A 65 29.99 13.34 -13.99
CA GLU A 65 30.83 14.21 -13.17
C GLU A 65 30.45 14.00 -11.71
N TYR A 66 31.44 14.02 -10.82
CA TYR A 66 31.26 13.72 -9.40
C TYR A 66 31.79 14.86 -8.54
N ASP A 67 31.22 15.02 -7.35
CA ASP A 67 31.82 15.85 -6.30
C ASP A 67 33.01 15.15 -5.61
N ALA A 68 33.56 15.79 -4.58
CA ALA A 68 34.67 15.27 -3.80
C ALA A 68 34.28 14.06 -2.92
N GLN A 69 33.00 13.93 -2.55
CA GLN A 69 32.45 12.84 -1.75
C GLN A 69 32.07 11.62 -2.61
N GLY A 70 31.99 11.77 -3.94
CA GLY A 70 31.61 10.72 -4.87
C GLY A 70 30.15 10.75 -5.31
N ASN A 71 29.40 11.80 -4.99
CA ASN A 71 28.03 11.97 -5.49
C ASN A 71 28.04 12.47 -6.93
N VAL A 72 27.06 12.08 -7.74
CA VAL A 72 26.98 12.40 -9.17
C VAL A 72 26.42 13.81 -9.37
N LEU A 73 27.26 14.78 -9.72
CA LEU A 73 26.85 16.16 -9.98
C LEU A 73 26.18 16.34 -11.33
N LYS A 74 26.57 15.53 -12.32
CA LYS A 74 26.08 15.67 -13.69
C LYS A 74 26.09 14.35 -14.43
N VAL A 75 25.00 14.09 -15.14
CA VAL A 75 24.87 13.00 -16.11
C VAL A 75 24.58 13.64 -17.46
N GLN A 76 25.40 13.36 -18.45
CA GLN A 76 25.24 13.89 -19.80
C GLN A 76 25.17 12.76 -20.81
N GLN A 77 24.03 12.62 -21.48
CA GLN A 77 23.79 11.58 -22.48
C GLN A 77 23.77 12.18 -23.89
N GLY A 78 24.40 11.49 -24.85
CA GLY A 78 24.40 11.85 -26.27
C GLY A 78 25.71 12.45 -26.76
N GLY A 79 25.81 12.58 -28.09
CA GLY A 79 27.01 13.02 -28.80
C GLY A 79 27.40 14.48 -28.63
N VAL A 80 28.60 14.83 -29.11
CA VAL A 80 29.19 16.17 -29.02
C VAL A 80 28.45 17.19 -29.91
N ALA A 81 27.64 16.73 -30.87
CA ALA A 81 26.95 17.57 -31.86
C ALA A 81 25.41 17.46 -31.78
N GLY A 82 24.80 18.08 -30.76
CA GLY A 82 23.49 18.71 -30.95
C GLY A 82 22.25 18.14 -30.24
N ASN A 83 22.34 17.04 -29.47
CA ASN A 83 21.20 16.53 -28.67
C ASN A 83 21.66 16.00 -27.30
N GLN A 84 22.50 16.77 -26.61
CA GLN A 84 22.95 16.38 -25.27
C GLN A 84 21.85 16.58 -24.25
N GLN A 85 21.40 15.48 -23.64
CA GLN A 85 20.52 15.51 -22.50
C GLN A 85 21.38 15.62 -21.25
N THR A 86 21.29 16.75 -20.54
CA THR A 86 22.08 16.99 -19.34
C THR A 86 21.17 17.03 -18.13
N GLN A 87 21.43 16.16 -17.16
CA GLN A 87 20.87 16.23 -15.83
C GLN A 87 21.96 16.69 -14.86
N THR A 88 21.62 17.59 -13.95
CA THR A 88 22.53 18.01 -12.87
C THR A 88 21.89 17.77 -11.52
N ALA A 89 22.71 17.52 -10.50
CA ALA A 89 22.26 17.41 -9.12
C ALA A 89 23.19 18.18 -8.19
N THR A 90 22.62 18.64 -7.08
CA THR A 90 23.37 19.20 -5.96
C THR A 90 23.07 18.40 -4.69
N TYR A 91 23.98 18.44 -3.73
CA TYR A 91 23.92 17.65 -2.50
C TYR A 91 24.27 18.52 -1.30
N ASP A 92 23.74 18.18 -0.14
CA ASP A 92 24.18 18.74 1.15
C ASP A 92 25.48 18.08 1.65
N SER A 93 25.95 18.50 2.83
CA SER A 93 27.16 17.95 3.45
C SER A 93 27.05 16.47 3.86
N ASN A 94 25.83 15.94 3.96
CA ASN A 94 25.56 14.54 4.30
C ASN A 94 25.44 13.67 3.03
N GLY A 95 25.58 14.25 1.83
CA GLY A 95 25.41 13.56 0.56
C GLY A 95 23.93 13.35 0.17
N MET A 96 23.00 14.06 0.82
CA MET A 96 21.59 14.03 0.46
C MET A 96 21.32 14.99 -0.71
N PRO A 97 20.56 14.58 -1.74
CA PRO A 97 20.31 15.43 -2.90
C PRO A 97 19.45 16.63 -2.52
N THR A 98 19.90 17.85 -2.83
CA THR A 98 19.16 19.10 -2.56
C THR A 98 18.48 19.65 -3.81
N SER A 99 19.00 19.34 -5.00
CA SER A 99 18.31 19.61 -6.27
C SER A 99 18.67 18.60 -7.35
N ILE A 100 17.75 18.38 -8.28
CA ILE A 100 17.93 17.62 -9.51
C ILE A 100 17.27 18.41 -10.65
N THR A 101 18.07 18.87 -11.60
CA THR A 101 17.58 19.55 -12.81
C THR A 101 17.55 18.57 -13.96
N SER A 102 16.36 18.34 -14.52
CA SER A 102 16.19 17.48 -15.69
C SER A 102 16.72 18.17 -16.96
N PRO A 103 16.95 17.40 -18.04
CA PRO A 103 17.28 17.98 -19.35
C PRO A 103 16.21 18.92 -19.91
N THR A 104 14.97 18.81 -19.45
CA THR A 104 13.86 19.70 -19.85
C THR A 104 13.85 21.02 -19.09
N GLY A 105 14.80 21.25 -18.17
CA GLY A 105 14.93 22.48 -17.39
C GLY A 105 14.08 22.51 -16.12
N ILE A 106 13.31 21.45 -15.83
CA ILE A 106 12.55 21.34 -14.59
C ILE A 106 13.52 20.98 -13.46
N THR A 107 13.57 21.80 -12.42
CA THR A 107 14.39 21.52 -11.24
C THR A 107 13.50 21.03 -10.12
N GLN A 108 13.73 19.79 -9.67
CA GLN A 108 13.15 19.30 -8.42
C GLN A 108 14.11 19.62 -7.28
N SER A 109 13.59 20.20 -6.21
CA SER A 109 14.37 20.60 -5.03
C SER A 109 13.83 19.91 -3.79
N LEU A 110 14.76 19.59 -2.88
CA LEU A 110 14.52 18.83 -1.66
C LEU A 110 15.16 19.58 -0.49
N GLU A 111 14.37 19.81 0.55
CA GLU A 111 14.83 20.44 1.78
C GLU A 111 14.68 19.48 2.95
N TYR A 112 15.70 19.44 3.79
CA TYR A 112 15.76 18.56 4.95
C TYR A 112 15.91 19.37 6.23
N ASP A 113 15.47 18.82 7.36
CA ASP A 113 15.81 19.34 8.67
C ASP A 113 17.19 18.86 9.15
N GLU A 114 17.60 19.29 10.35
CA GLU A 114 18.87 18.93 10.98
C GLU A 114 19.05 17.42 11.25
N ARG A 115 17.97 16.64 11.20
CA ARG A 115 17.98 15.17 11.34
C ARG A 115 17.92 14.46 9.99
N SER A 116 18.13 15.19 8.89
CA SER A 116 18.07 14.70 7.51
C SER A 116 16.69 14.15 7.11
N ARG A 117 15.60 14.62 7.75
CA ARG A 117 14.22 14.27 7.35
C ARG A 117 13.69 15.29 6.35
N LEU A 118 13.00 14.83 5.31
CA LEU A 118 12.47 15.68 4.23
C LEU A 118 11.37 16.60 4.75
N ILE A 119 11.57 17.92 4.71
CA ILE A 119 10.54 18.90 5.13
C ILE A 119 9.81 19.51 3.94
N ARG A 120 10.42 19.55 2.75
CA ARG A 120 9.78 20.12 1.56
C ARG A 120 10.35 19.52 0.28
N ARG A 121 9.46 19.19 -0.65
CA ARG A 121 9.79 18.90 -2.04
C ARG A 121 9.00 19.82 -2.94
N TYR A 122 9.68 20.47 -3.87
CA TYR A 122 9.08 21.41 -4.79
C TYR A 122 9.75 21.31 -6.16
N GLU A 123 9.04 21.78 -7.18
CA GLU A 123 9.58 21.92 -8.53
C GLU A 123 9.65 23.39 -8.91
N THR A 124 10.73 23.76 -9.56
CA THR A 124 10.95 25.08 -10.13
C THR A 124 11.08 24.92 -11.64
N THR A 125 10.15 25.54 -12.38
CA THR A 125 10.33 25.86 -13.80
C THR A 125 10.95 27.26 -13.89
N GLU A 126 11.26 27.75 -15.10
CA GLU A 126 11.99 29.02 -15.36
C GLU A 126 11.75 30.15 -14.34
N THR A 127 10.50 30.36 -13.89
CA THR A 127 10.15 31.38 -12.90
C THR A 127 9.14 30.93 -11.83
N ILE A 128 8.58 29.73 -11.93
CA ILE A 128 7.47 29.28 -11.07
C ILE A 128 7.97 28.17 -10.16
N GLU A 129 7.85 28.39 -8.86
CA GLU A 129 8.02 27.38 -7.84
C GLU A 129 6.66 26.77 -7.47
N THR A 130 6.57 25.44 -7.49
CA THR A 130 5.38 24.68 -7.08
C THR A 130 5.78 23.70 -6.00
N THR A 131 5.34 23.94 -4.76
CA THR A 131 5.51 22.96 -3.68
C THR A 131 4.65 21.74 -3.97
N LEU A 132 5.29 20.58 -4.08
CA LEU A 132 4.63 19.29 -4.36
C LEU A 132 4.18 18.62 -3.06
N VAL A 133 5.01 18.73 -2.03
CA VAL A 133 4.69 18.24 -0.68
C VAL A 133 5.56 18.93 0.36
N SER A 134 5.02 19.16 1.55
CA SER A 134 5.80 19.49 2.74
C SER A 134 5.34 18.71 3.96
N TYR A 135 6.26 18.51 4.88
CA TYR A 135 6.07 17.72 6.09
C TYR A 135 6.39 18.56 7.32
N LYS A 136 5.63 18.35 8.39
CA LYS A 136 6.04 18.73 9.74
C LYS A 136 6.14 17.49 10.59
N TYR A 137 7.13 17.47 11.46
CA TYR A 137 7.38 16.37 12.36
C TYR A 137 7.31 16.83 13.82
N ASP A 138 6.96 15.91 14.70
CA ASP A 138 7.17 16.09 16.14
C ASP A 138 8.63 15.79 16.54
N LYS A 139 8.88 15.79 17.85
CA LYS A 139 10.20 15.50 18.44
C LYS A 139 10.59 14.01 18.36
N SER A 140 9.60 13.13 18.17
CA SER A 140 9.72 11.68 18.12
C SER A 140 9.82 11.13 16.70
N ASP A 141 9.96 11.99 15.69
CA ASP A 141 10.03 11.65 14.26
C ASP A 141 8.73 11.26 13.59
N HIS A 142 7.58 11.47 14.24
CA HIS A 142 6.29 11.26 13.61
C HIS A 142 5.89 12.46 12.75
N VAL A 143 5.30 12.19 11.58
CA VAL A 143 4.75 13.23 10.70
C VAL A 143 3.44 13.73 11.28
N ILE A 144 3.39 14.97 11.76
CA ILE A 144 2.17 15.58 12.33
C ILE A 144 1.38 16.41 11.31
N LYS A 145 1.99 16.74 10.16
CA LYS A 145 1.31 17.46 9.08
C LYS A 145 1.91 17.11 7.73
N VAL A 146 1.05 16.82 6.76
CA VAL A 146 1.38 16.74 5.34
C VAL A 146 0.60 17.82 4.60
N THR A 147 1.28 18.58 3.75
CA THR A 147 0.64 19.57 2.86
C THR A 147 1.00 19.27 1.42
N THR A 148 0.00 19.06 0.57
CA THR A 148 0.14 18.82 -0.88
C THR A 148 -0.75 19.81 -1.65
N PRO A 149 -0.60 19.91 -2.99
CA PRO A 149 -1.57 20.64 -3.81
C PRO A 149 -3.01 20.14 -3.69
N ALA A 150 -3.22 18.88 -3.29
CA ALA A 150 -4.54 18.29 -3.12
C ALA A 150 -5.20 18.63 -1.77
N GLY A 151 -4.43 19.11 -0.79
CA GLY A 151 -4.93 19.45 0.53
C GLY A 151 -3.92 19.23 1.65
N ILE A 152 -4.41 19.43 2.87
CA ILE A 152 -3.66 19.26 4.13
C ILE A 152 -4.22 18.07 4.90
N ILE A 153 -3.34 17.29 5.52
CA ILE A 153 -3.71 16.28 6.51
C ILE A 153 -2.87 16.51 7.76
N ASN A 154 -3.52 16.56 8.93
CA ASN A 154 -2.87 16.58 10.23
C ASN A 154 -3.00 15.21 10.90
N TYR A 155 -1.99 14.85 11.69
CA TYR A 155 -1.92 13.57 12.39
C TYR A 155 -1.58 13.80 13.86
N GLU A 156 -2.19 13.01 14.73
CA GLU A 156 -1.90 12.99 16.16
C GLU A 156 -1.56 11.57 16.60
N TYR A 157 -0.62 11.46 17.52
CA TYR A 157 -0.10 10.18 18.00
C TYR A 157 -0.19 10.09 19.52
N ASP A 158 -0.35 8.87 20.05
CA ASP A 158 -0.20 8.61 21.47
C ASP A 158 1.28 8.50 21.89
N GLU A 159 1.52 8.27 23.18
CA GLU A 159 2.87 8.13 23.74
C GLU A 159 3.64 6.90 23.23
N ASN A 160 2.93 5.88 22.72
CA ASN A 160 3.52 4.69 22.13
C ASN A 160 3.81 4.86 20.63
N GLY A 161 3.46 6.01 20.04
CA GLY A 161 3.63 6.31 18.62
C GLY A 161 2.51 5.76 17.74
N ASN A 162 1.38 5.34 18.32
CA ASN A 162 0.22 4.91 17.54
C ASN A 162 -0.55 6.14 17.05
N LEU A 163 -1.02 6.11 15.80
CA LEU A 163 -1.84 7.19 15.22
C LEU A 163 -3.22 7.19 15.87
N ILE A 164 -3.63 8.26 16.55
CA ILE A 164 -4.95 8.36 17.21
C ILE A 164 -5.96 9.24 16.47
N SER A 165 -5.47 10.14 15.61
CA SER A 165 -6.34 11.04 14.84
C SER A 165 -5.70 11.40 13.50
N GLN A 166 -6.52 11.40 12.46
CA GLN A 166 -6.21 11.97 11.16
C GLN A 166 -7.28 13.01 10.81
N THR A 167 -6.88 14.24 10.46
CA THR A 167 -7.81 15.32 10.11
C THR A 167 -7.46 15.92 8.76
N ASP A 168 -8.40 15.89 7.81
CA ASP A 168 -8.24 16.54 6.50
C ASP A 168 -8.47 18.06 6.54
N ASP A 169 -8.30 18.74 5.42
CA ASP A 169 -8.48 20.20 5.31
C ASP A 169 -9.94 20.66 5.30
N ARG A 170 -10.88 19.72 5.26
CA ARG A 170 -12.33 19.92 5.38
C ARG A 170 -12.84 19.63 6.78
N LEU A 171 -11.94 19.34 7.73
CA LEU A 171 -12.23 18.99 9.11
C LEU A 171 -12.95 17.64 9.27
N HIS A 172 -12.85 16.76 8.28
CA HIS A 172 -13.22 15.35 8.47
C HIS A 172 -12.15 14.68 9.34
N VAL A 173 -12.60 14.03 10.41
CA VAL A 173 -11.73 13.41 11.40
C VAL A 173 -11.92 11.90 11.37
N THR A 174 -10.84 11.16 11.16
CA THR A 174 -10.80 9.71 11.40
C THR A 174 -10.07 9.46 12.71
N GLY A 175 -10.76 8.82 13.66
CA GLY A 175 -10.22 8.47 14.97
C GLY A 175 -9.77 7.01 15.03
N TYR A 176 -8.75 6.73 15.83
CA TYR A 176 -8.21 5.39 16.03
C TYR A 176 -7.99 5.12 17.52
N THR A 177 -8.32 3.91 17.96
CA THR A 177 -8.05 3.48 19.34
C THR A 177 -7.31 2.15 19.34
N TYR A 178 -6.56 1.89 20.40
CA TYR A 178 -5.71 0.71 20.54
C TYR A 178 -5.98 0.02 21.87
N ASN A 179 -5.82 -1.31 21.87
CA ASN A 179 -5.90 -2.08 23.10
C ASN A 179 -4.57 -2.00 23.90
N ALA A 180 -4.51 -2.68 25.05
CA ALA A 180 -3.32 -2.66 25.92
C ALA A 180 -2.05 -3.26 25.27
N ASP A 181 -2.19 -4.05 24.22
CA ASP A 181 -1.09 -4.65 23.45
C ASP A 181 -0.68 -3.80 22.24
N ASN A 182 -1.18 -2.56 22.13
CA ASN A 182 -1.01 -1.65 20.98
C ASN A 182 -1.57 -2.19 19.65
N LEU A 183 -2.59 -3.05 19.71
CA LEU A 183 -3.31 -3.50 18.52
C LEU A 183 -4.51 -2.59 18.26
N LEU A 184 -4.76 -2.24 16.99
CA LEU A 184 -5.86 -1.36 16.57
C LEU A 184 -7.20 -1.95 17.00
N GLN A 185 -7.90 -1.29 17.92
CA GLN A 185 -9.17 -1.78 18.46
C GLN A 185 -10.37 -1.19 17.71
N GLU A 186 -10.33 0.08 17.34
CA GLU A 186 -11.43 0.75 16.65
C GLU A 186 -10.92 1.82 15.69
N VAL A 187 -11.61 1.94 14.56
CA VAL A 187 -11.52 3.08 13.63
C VAL A 187 -12.88 3.74 13.57
N THR A 188 -12.94 5.04 13.81
CA THR A 188 -14.15 5.86 13.61
C THR A 188 -13.92 6.75 12.40
N ASP A 189 -14.73 6.59 11.36
CA ASP A 189 -14.69 7.46 10.18
C ASP A 189 -15.31 8.84 10.46
N ALA A 190 -15.20 9.74 9.49
CA ALA A 190 -15.68 11.11 9.64
C ALA A 190 -17.20 11.24 9.71
N GLU A 191 -17.92 10.23 9.23
CA GLU A 191 -19.37 10.11 9.32
C GLU A 191 -19.82 9.53 10.67
N GLY A 192 -18.89 9.10 11.52
CA GLY A 192 -19.14 8.49 12.82
C GLY A 192 -19.36 6.97 12.78
N GLY A 193 -19.16 6.35 11.62
CA GLY A 193 -19.17 4.90 11.46
C GLY A 193 -17.96 4.27 12.15
N THR A 194 -18.21 3.26 12.98
CA THR A 194 -17.16 2.57 13.74
C THR A 194 -16.88 1.18 13.20
N THR A 195 -15.61 0.88 12.95
CA THR A 195 -15.13 -0.47 12.67
C THR A 195 -14.29 -0.96 13.84
N GLN A 196 -14.67 -2.07 14.46
CA GLN A 196 -14.00 -2.63 15.62
C GLN A 196 -13.30 -3.94 15.32
N TYR A 197 -12.18 -4.19 16.00
CA TYR A 197 -11.35 -5.38 15.82
C TYR A 197 -11.15 -6.09 17.15
N SER A 198 -11.15 -7.42 17.12
CA SER A 198 -10.73 -8.26 18.24
C SER A 198 -9.63 -9.23 17.80
N TYR A 199 -8.80 -9.61 18.75
CA TYR A 199 -7.59 -10.40 18.49
C TYR A 199 -7.53 -11.63 19.38
N ASP A 200 -6.85 -12.68 18.92
CA ASP A 200 -6.38 -13.75 19.79
C ASP A 200 -5.06 -13.36 20.47
N ILE A 201 -4.54 -14.27 21.30
CA ILE A 201 -3.29 -14.08 22.06
C ILE A 201 -2.03 -14.01 21.17
N HIS A 202 -2.11 -14.39 19.90
CA HIS A 202 -1.00 -14.29 18.95
C HIS A 202 -1.10 -13.03 18.08
N GLY A 203 -2.15 -12.22 18.26
CA GLY A 203 -2.39 -11.00 17.49
C GLY A 203 -3.11 -11.25 16.16
N ASN A 204 -3.71 -12.42 15.94
CA ASN A 204 -4.56 -12.66 14.77
C ASN A 204 -5.93 -12.00 14.99
N ILE A 205 -6.48 -11.36 13.95
CA ILE A 205 -7.83 -10.77 14.02
C ILE A 205 -8.86 -11.90 14.08
N THR A 206 -9.61 -12.01 15.16
CA THR A 206 -10.68 -13.01 15.34
C THR A 206 -12.07 -12.47 15.04
N LYS A 207 -12.25 -11.15 15.10
CA LYS A 207 -13.53 -10.48 14.84
C LYS A 207 -13.32 -9.10 14.22
N ILE A 208 -14.13 -8.77 13.22
CA ILE A 208 -14.28 -7.42 12.69
C ILE A 208 -15.77 -7.07 12.76
N THR A 209 -16.13 -5.99 13.44
CA THR A 209 -17.50 -5.44 13.44
C THR A 209 -17.51 -4.19 12.57
N LEU A 210 -18.34 -4.18 11.52
CA LEU A 210 -18.50 -3.05 10.61
C LEU A 210 -19.58 -2.07 11.13
N PRO A 211 -19.58 -0.80 10.65
CA PRO A 211 -20.53 0.21 11.11
C PRO A 211 -22.01 -0.16 10.88
N ASN A 212 -22.28 -0.99 9.88
CA ASN A 212 -23.62 -1.45 9.53
C ASN A 212 -24.09 -2.69 10.34
N GLY A 213 -23.35 -3.09 11.38
CA GLY A 213 -23.67 -4.26 12.20
C GLY A 213 -23.25 -5.61 11.59
N LEU A 214 -22.62 -5.63 10.41
CA LEU A 214 -22.03 -6.86 9.89
C LEU A 214 -20.76 -7.23 10.67
N ILE A 215 -20.72 -8.44 11.18
CA ILE A 215 -19.60 -9.04 11.90
C ILE A 215 -18.95 -10.09 11.02
N ARG A 216 -17.62 -10.04 10.89
CA ARG A 216 -16.78 -11.10 10.33
C ARG A 216 -16.00 -11.77 11.46
N ASN A 217 -16.30 -13.03 11.75
CA ASN A 217 -15.53 -13.87 12.67
C ASN A 217 -14.57 -14.76 11.90
N ILE A 218 -13.36 -14.94 12.43
CA ILE A 218 -12.29 -15.70 11.79
C ILE A 218 -11.68 -16.66 12.83
N GLY A 219 -11.60 -17.95 12.48
CA GLY A 219 -10.98 -18.95 13.32
C GLY A 219 -9.64 -19.41 12.75
N TYR A 220 -8.68 -19.70 13.64
CA TYR A 220 -7.33 -20.13 13.29
C TYR A 220 -6.99 -21.48 13.92
N ASP A 221 -6.08 -22.24 13.28
CA ASP A 221 -5.45 -23.38 13.92
C ASP A 221 -4.23 -22.96 14.77
N LYS A 222 -3.59 -23.93 15.43
CA LYS A 222 -2.42 -23.69 16.29
C LYS A 222 -1.16 -23.22 15.55
N LEU A 223 -1.18 -23.17 14.22
CA LEU A 223 -0.09 -22.68 13.37
C LEU A 223 -0.45 -21.34 12.72
N ASP A 224 -1.43 -20.62 13.27
CA ASP A 224 -1.94 -19.33 12.82
C ASP A 224 -2.47 -19.33 11.38
N ARG A 225 -2.95 -20.50 10.91
CA ARG A 225 -3.60 -20.60 9.60
C ARG A 225 -5.11 -20.48 9.78
N GLN A 226 -5.74 -19.61 8.98
CA GLN A 226 -7.19 -19.46 8.97
C GLN A 226 -7.86 -20.79 8.61
N THR A 227 -8.82 -21.22 9.42
CA THR A 227 -9.59 -22.47 9.27
C THR A 227 -11.03 -22.24 8.89
N ASN A 228 -11.60 -21.12 9.33
CA ASN A 228 -12.99 -20.76 9.06
C ASN A 228 -13.17 -19.25 9.05
N GLU A 229 -14.25 -18.84 8.41
CA GLU A 229 -14.73 -17.47 8.38
C GLU A 229 -16.25 -17.50 8.39
N LEU A 230 -16.85 -16.70 9.27
CA LEU A 230 -18.29 -16.64 9.46
C LEU A 230 -18.72 -15.18 9.47
N TRP A 231 -19.68 -14.83 8.62
CA TRP A 231 -20.30 -13.52 8.62
C TRP A 231 -21.65 -13.57 9.33
N VAL A 232 -21.94 -12.55 10.14
CA VAL A 232 -23.18 -12.39 10.92
C VAL A 232 -23.64 -10.94 10.85
N ASP A 233 -24.85 -10.69 10.36
CA ASP A 233 -25.59 -9.45 10.56
C ASP A 233 -26.26 -9.44 11.95
N THR A 234 -25.87 -8.51 12.83
CA THR A 234 -26.40 -8.43 14.20
C THR A 234 -27.87 -8.03 14.26
N ARG A 235 -28.34 -7.26 13.28
CA ARG A 235 -29.72 -6.79 13.23
C ARG A 235 -30.65 -7.92 12.80
N VAL A 236 -30.24 -8.68 11.79
CA VAL A 236 -30.94 -9.92 11.42
C VAL A 236 -30.87 -10.94 12.56
N ASP A 237 -29.74 -11.05 13.26
CA ASP A 237 -29.60 -11.95 14.43
C ASP A 237 -30.63 -11.62 15.52
N SER A 238 -30.77 -10.33 15.82
CA SER A 238 -31.71 -9.83 16.82
C SER A 238 -33.16 -10.10 16.41
N LEU A 239 -33.50 -9.91 15.13
CA LEU A 239 -34.81 -10.27 14.61
C LEU A 239 -35.09 -11.76 14.75
N PHE A 240 -34.12 -12.61 14.39
CA PHE A 240 -34.28 -14.05 14.47
C PHE A 240 -34.45 -14.52 15.92
N ASN A 241 -33.71 -13.92 16.87
CA ASN A 241 -33.90 -14.17 18.30
C ASN A 241 -35.33 -13.81 18.76
N ALA A 242 -35.91 -12.72 18.26
CA ALA A 242 -37.28 -12.31 18.60
C ALA A 242 -38.34 -13.26 18.00
N ILE A 243 -38.12 -13.75 16.78
CA ILE A 243 -38.99 -14.74 16.12
C ILE A 243 -38.94 -16.08 16.87
N GLU A 244 -37.77 -16.53 17.31
CA GLU A 244 -37.60 -17.73 18.13
C GLU A 244 -38.39 -17.66 19.44
N GLU A 245 -38.37 -16.50 20.11
CA GLU A 245 -39.12 -16.28 21.35
C GLU A 245 -40.64 -16.35 21.13
N LYS A 246 -41.13 -15.86 19.98
CA LYS A 246 -42.55 -15.88 19.61
C LYS A 246 -43.03 -17.26 19.12
N TYR A 247 -42.15 -18.03 18.47
CA TYR A 247 -42.48 -19.31 17.84
C TYR A 247 -41.55 -20.47 18.26
N PRO A 248 -41.42 -20.75 19.57
CA PRO A 248 -40.44 -21.71 20.07
C PRO A 248 -40.72 -23.16 19.66
N THR A 249 -41.97 -23.48 19.28
CA THR A 249 -42.32 -24.82 18.78
C THR A 249 -41.76 -25.10 17.38
N TYR A 250 -41.61 -24.05 16.56
CA TYR A 250 -41.08 -24.16 15.20
C TYR A 250 -39.57 -23.96 15.17
N PHE A 251 -39.07 -23.06 16.02
CA PHE A 251 -37.68 -22.64 16.10
C PHE A 251 -37.14 -22.79 17.54
N PRO A 252 -36.98 -24.03 18.05
CA PRO A 252 -36.50 -24.29 19.40
C PRO A 252 -34.98 -24.14 19.52
N ASN A 253 -34.50 -23.63 20.66
CA ASN A 253 -33.08 -23.42 21.02
C ASN A 253 -32.31 -22.45 20.10
N ARG A 254 -31.46 -21.60 20.70
CA ARG A 254 -30.61 -20.68 19.93
C ARG A 254 -29.55 -21.46 19.15
N GLN A 255 -29.46 -21.19 17.84
CA GLN A 255 -28.42 -21.71 16.96
C GLN A 255 -27.58 -20.54 16.44
N GLU A 256 -26.28 -20.78 16.28
CA GLU A 256 -25.37 -19.78 15.71
C GLU A 256 -25.78 -19.46 14.27
N SER A 257 -25.89 -18.18 13.97
CA SER A 257 -26.24 -17.70 12.63
C SER A 257 -25.05 -17.83 11.69
N SER A 258 -25.33 -18.10 10.41
CA SER A 258 -24.29 -18.09 9.39
C SER A 258 -24.75 -17.42 8.11
N ILE A 259 -23.88 -16.62 7.51
CA ILE A 259 -24.07 -16.15 6.14
C ILE A 259 -23.37 -17.12 5.18
N ASN A 260 -24.15 -17.77 4.31
CA ASN A 260 -23.65 -18.67 3.26
C ASN A 260 -24.21 -18.21 1.91
N LYS A 261 -23.36 -17.93 0.90
CA LYS A 261 -23.77 -17.51 -0.45
C LYS A 261 -24.81 -16.36 -0.48
N ASN A 262 -24.66 -15.38 0.42
CA ASN A 262 -25.56 -14.23 0.63
C ASN A 262 -26.89 -14.54 1.34
N TYR A 263 -27.03 -15.72 1.95
CA TYR A 263 -28.17 -16.07 2.78
C TYR A 263 -27.76 -16.04 4.24
N TYR A 264 -28.44 -15.26 5.06
CA TYR A 264 -28.35 -15.39 6.51
C TYR A 264 -29.26 -16.54 6.94
N LEU A 265 -28.75 -17.58 7.61
CA LEU A 265 -29.52 -18.79 7.91
C LEU A 265 -29.25 -19.31 9.33
N ARG A 266 -30.31 -19.84 9.94
CA ARG A 266 -30.30 -20.72 11.11
C ARG A 266 -31.00 -22.03 10.77
N TYR A 267 -30.45 -23.14 11.25
CA TYR A 267 -31.03 -24.47 11.12
C TYR A 267 -31.36 -25.01 12.50
N TYR A 268 -32.56 -25.58 12.67
CA TYR A 268 -33.10 -26.10 13.92
C TYR A 268 -33.21 -27.62 13.83
N PRO A 269 -32.24 -28.39 14.36
CA PRO A 269 -32.19 -29.84 14.15
C PRO A 269 -33.37 -30.61 14.77
N GLU A 270 -33.92 -30.11 15.87
CA GLU A 270 -35.03 -30.76 16.59
C GLU A 270 -36.30 -30.83 15.75
N THR A 271 -36.61 -29.75 15.04
CA THR A 271 -37.77 -29.66 14.14
C THR A 271 -37.41 -29.98 12.69
N GLY A 272 -36.12 -29.87 12.33
CA GLY A 272 -35.66 -29.91 10.95
C GLY A 272 -36.04 -28.65 10.16
N ASN A 273 -36.35 -27.55 10.85
CA ASN A 273 -36.70 -26.28 10.24
C ASN A 273 -35.48 -25.40 10.00
N TYR A 274 -35.65 -24.42 9.11
CA TYR A 274 -34.68 -23.39 8.80
C TYR A 274 -35.39 -22.04 8.84
N MET A 275 -34.69 -21.04 9.34
CA MET A 275 -35.06 -19.64 9.20
C MET A 275 -33.93 -18.93 8.47
N GLY A 276 -34.26 -18.13 7.46
CA GLY A 276 -33.22 -17.42 6.72
C GLY A 276 -33.69 -16.20 5.97
N THR A 277 -32.75 -15.40 5.51
CA THR A 277 -33.01 -14.22 4.69
C THR A 277 -32.53 -14.41 3.26
N LYS A 278 -33.28 -13.83 2.33
CA LYS A 278 -32.89 -13.72 0.91
C LYS A 278 -33.56 -12.49 0.32
N ASP A 279 -32.82 -11.71 -0.47
CA ASP A 279 -33.36 -10.58 -1.24
C ASP A 279 -34.19 -9.60 -0.38
N GLY A 280 -33.74 -9.34 0.85
CA GLY A 280 -34.39 -8.43 1.80
C GLY A 280 -35.64 -8.98 2.50
N ARG A 281 -35.90 -10.29 2.40
CA ARG A 281 -37.09 -10.96 2.98
C ARG A 281 -36.69 -12.09 3.91
N VAL A 282 -37.56 -12.41 4.87
CA VAL A 282 -37.38 -13.50 5.83
C VAL A 282 -38.24 -14.69 5.42
N TYR A 283 -37.67 -15.88 5.52
CA TYR A 283 -38.30 -17.12 5.16
C TYR A 283 -38.16 -18.18 6.24
N GLY A 284 -39.21 -18.99 6.41
CA GLY A 284 -39.17 -20.26 7.11
C GLY A 284 -39.33 -21.42 6.11
N TYR A 285 -38.60 -22.52 6.29
CA TYR A 285 -38.83 -23.75 5.52
C TYR A 285 -38.39 -24.97 6.34
N GLY A 286 -38.90 -26.16 6.04
CA GLY A 286 -38.54 -27.38 6.78
C GLY A 286 -39.71 -28.34 6.95
N ASN A 287 -39.61 -29.24 7.93
CA ASN A 287 -40.60 -30.31 8.12
C ASN A 287 -41.98 -29.80 8.53
N ASP A 288 -42.03 -28.67 9.25
CA ASP A 288 -43.29 -28.06 9.67
C ASP A 288 -43.88 -27.10 8.62
N PHE A 289 -43.17 -26.89 7.51
CA PHE A 289 -43.56 -25.98 6.44
C PHE A 289 -43.77 -26.75 5.13
N ASN A 290 -44.93 -26.59 4.49
CA ASN A 290 -45.19 -27.15 3.15
C ASN A 290 -44.51 -26.32 2.05
N GLY A 291 -43.18 -26.25 2.07
CA GLY A 291 -42.36 -25.45 1.18
C GLY A 291 -41.82 -24.16 1.82
N LEU A 292 -41.38 -23.23 0.98
CA LEU A 292 -40.85 -21.95 1.42
C LEU A 292 -41.99 -21.04 1.89
N HIS A 293 -41.97 -20.65 3.16
CA HIS A 293 -42.92 -19.72 3.75
C HIS A 293 -42.28 -18.32 3.84
N ASP A 294 -42.89 -17.33 3.18
CA ASP A 294 -42.46 -15.94 3.21
C ASP A 294 -43.08 -15.24 4.44
N ALA A 295 -42.24 -14.80 5.37
CA ALA A 295 -42.66 -14.15 6.60
C ALA A 295 -42.79 -12.62 6.45
N GLY A 296 -42.36 -12.04 5.31
CA GLY A 296 -42.38 -10.60 5.07
C GLY A 296 -41.00 -10.02 4.75
N THR A 297 -40.96 -8.72 4.50
CA THR A 297 -39.69 -8.00 4.30
C THR A 297 -38.97 -7.76 5.62
N LEU A 298 -37.64 -7.62 5.59
CA LEU A 298 -36.83 -7.27 6.76
C LEU A 298 -37.30 -5.94 7.37
N GLU A 299 -37.63 -4.94 6.55
CA GLU A 299 -38.06 -3.63 7.05
C GLU A 299 -39.39 -3.69 7.81
N GLU A 300 -40.35 -4.47 7.33
CA GLU A 300 -41.63 -4.70 8.02
C GLU A 300 -41.42 -5.44 9.33
N LEU A 301 -40.60 -6.49 9.31
CA LEU A 301 -40.36 -7.33 10.48
C LEU A 301 -39.50 -6.61 11.53
N TYR A 302 -38.54 -5.78 11.15
CA TYR A 302 -37.82 -4.93 12.11
C TYR A 302 -38.77 -3.99 12.85
N LYS A 303 -39.78 -3.43 12.16
CA LYS A 303 -40.81 -2.60 12.79
C LYS A 303 -41.75 -3.43 13.67
N GLU A 304 -42.20 -4.60 13.21
CA GLU A 304 -43.10 -5.48 13.98
C GLU A 304 -42.47 -5.98 15.28
N TYR A 305 -41.18 -6.33 15.25
CA TYR A 305 -40.44 -6.89 16.39
C TYR A 305 -39.60 -5.84 17.13
N GLU A 306 -39.77 -4.56 16.83
CA GLU A 306 -39.09 -3.43 17.49
C GLU A 306 -37.54 -3.55 17.48
N ILE A 307 -36.98 -4.01 16.36
CA ILE A 307 -35.54 -4.16 16.18
C ILE A 307 -34.90 -2.82 15.76
N PRO A 308 -33.97 -2.26 16.55
CA PRO A 308 -33.37 -0.96 16.29
C PRO A 308 -32.57 -0.94 14.97
N GLU A 309 -32.39 0.26 14.41
CA GLU A 309 -31.52 0.52 13.25
C GLU A 309 -30.04 0.38 13.57
#